data_AF-A0A847SQW9-F1
#
_entry.id   AF-A0A847SQW9-F1
#
_cell.length_a   1.000
_cell.length_b   1.000
_cell.length_c   1.000
_cell.angle_alpha   90.00
_cell.angle_beta   90.00
_cell.angle_gamma   90.00
#
_symmetry.space_group_name_H-M   'P 1'
#
loop_
_entity.id
_entity.type
_entity.pdbx_description
1 polymer ?
#
loop_
_entity_poly.entity_id
_entity_poly.type
_entity_poly.pdbx_seq_one_letter_code
_entity_poly.pdbx_strand_id
1 'polypeptide(L)' 'DPYENALAERMNKTIKEEFFPDRPFKSKELAIKATAQAVTLYNQYRPHLALKLKTPGQVHEQKIPVI' A
#
# COMPACT_ATOMS: atom_id res chain seq x y z
N ASP A 1 10.18 -2.90 -15.94
CA ASP A 1 9.16 -3.18 -16.97
C ASP A 1 8.09 -2.07 -16.90
N PRO A 2 7.67 -1.44 -18.02
CA PRO A 2 6.60 -0.44 -18.02
C PRO A 2 5.30 -0.91 -17.35
N TYR A 3 4.97 -2.20 -17.42
CA TYR A 3 3.78 -2.77 -16.82
C TYR A 3 3.84 -2.78 -15.29
N GLU A 4 4.99 -3.18 -14.72
CA GLU A 4 5.21 -3.14 -13.27
C GLU A 4 5.16 -1.71 -12.72
N ASN A 5 5.69 -0.75 -13.47
CA ASN A 5 5.62 0.66 -13.09
C ASN A 5 4.16 1.16 -13.07
N ALA A 6 3.37 0.83 -14.09
CA ALA A 6 1.95 1.21 -14.13
C ALA A 6 1.15 0.61 -12.95
N LEU A 7 1.46 -0.64 -12.57
CA LEU A 7 0.85 -1.25 -11.38
C LEU A 7 1.27 -0.53 -10.09
N ALA A 8 2.55 -0.19 -9.96
CA ALA A 8 3.08 0.56 -8.81
C ALA A 8 2.44 1.95 -8.70
N GLU A 9 2.33 2.68 -9.81
CA GLU A 9 1.68 4.00 -9.86
C GLU A 9 0.21 3.93 -9.43
N ARG A 10 -0.53 2.91 -9.88
CA ARG A 10 -1.91 2.70 -9.44
C ARG A 10 -1.99 2.47 -7.94
N MET A 11 -1.11 1.66 -7.37
CA MET A 11 -1.07 1.43 -5.91
C MET A 11 -0.73 2.72 -5.15
N ASN A 12 0.27 3.47 -5.62
CA ASN A 12 0.68 4.74 -5.02
C ASN A 12 -0.43 5.79 -5.08
N LYS A 13 -1.18 5.85 -6.19
CA LYS A 13 -2.35 6.73 -6.34
C LYS A 13 -3.41 6.42 -5.28
N THR A 14 -3.77 5.13 -5.13
CA THR A 14 -4.72 4.69 -4.10
C THR A 14 -4.24 5.08 -2.70
N ILE A 15 -2.97 4.82 -2.37
CA ILE A 15 -2.41 5.16 -1.06
C ILE A 15 -2.48 6.68 -0.82
N LYS A 16 -2.12 7.49 -1.83
CA LYS A 16 -2.16 8.94 -1.72
C LYS A 16 -3.58 9.47 -1.48
N GLU A 17 -4.55 9.01 -2.27
CA GLU A 17 -5.93 9.47 -2.21
C GLU A 17 -6.64 9.03 -0.92
N GLU A 18 -6.40 7.81 -0.44
CA GLU A 18 -7.09 7.27 0.73
C GLU A 18 -6.47 7.68 2.07
N PHE A 19 -5.14 7.74 2.16
CA PHE A 19 -4.46 8.01 3.44
C PHE A 19 -4.07 9.48 3.60
N PHE A 20 -3.94 10.23 2.51
CA PHE A 20 -3.50 11.63 2.53
C PHE A 20 -4.45 12.56 1.75
N PRO A 21 -5.77 12.58 2.03
CA PRO A 21 -6.72 13.42 1.32
C PRO A 21 -6.37 14.90 1.52
N ASP A 22 -5.90 15.53 0.43
CA ASP A 22 -5.47 16.94 0.33
C ASP A 22 -4.60 17.45 1.48
N ARG A 23 -3.81 16.57 2.10
CA ARG A 23 -3.00 16.91 3.27
C ARG A 23 -1.54 17.14 2.87
N PRO A 24 -1.07 18.40 2.79
CA PRO A 24 0.35 18.67 2.61
C PRO A 24 1.12 18.30 3.88
N PHE A 25 2.32 17.75 3.70
CA PHE A 25 3.23 17.47 4.81
C PHE A 25 4.08 18.70 5.14
N LYS A 26 4.21 19.00 6.44
CA LYS A 26 5.02 20.12 6.93
C LYS A 26 6.53 19.94 6.72
N SER A 27 6.99 18.68 6.61
CA SER A 27 8.39 18.35 6.35
C SER A 27 8.51 17.04 5.57
N LYS A 28 9.65 16.86 4.90
CA LYS A 28 9.99 15.61 4.20
C LYS A 28 10.01 14.42 5.16
N GLU A 29 10.53 14.60 6.36
CA GLU A 29 10.60 13.56 7.40
C GLU A 29 9.21 13.07 7.82
N LEU A 30 8.27 14.00 7.99
CA LEU A 30 6.88 13.65 8.31
C LEU A 30 6.22 12.92 7.14
N ALA A 31 6.47 13.35 5.90
CA ALA A 31 5.99 12.66 4.72
C ALA A 31 6.49 11.21 4.64
N ILE A 32 7.79 10.99 4.89
CA ILE A 32 8.39 9.65 4.91
C ILE A 32 7.73 8.78 5.98
N LYS A 33 7.61 9.28 7.22
CA LYS A 33 6.99 8.53 8.32
C LYS A 33 5.53 8.17 8.02
N ALA A 34 4.75 9.14 7.56
CA ALA A 34 3.35 8.94 7.22
C ALA A 34 3.19 7.95 6.05
N THR A 35 4.03 8.06 5.03
CA THR A 35 4.04 7.14 3.88
C THR A 35 4.35 5.71 4.33
N ALA A 36 5.36 5.52 5.19
CA ALA A 36 5.68 4.20 5.73
C ALA A 36 4.49 3.59 6.49
N GLN A 37 3.82 4.39 7.33
CA GLN A 37 2.62 3.94 8.04
C GLN A 37 1.47 3.57 7.09
N ALA A 38 1.23 4.38 6.05
CA ALA A 38 0.18 4.11 5.07
C ALA A 38 0.46 2.83 4.26
N VAL A 39 1.72 2.60 3.87
CA VAL A 39 2.14 1.34 3.21
C VAL A 39 1.90 0.15 4.13
N THR A 40 2.27 0.24 5.40
CA THR A 40 1.99 -0.80 6.39
C THR A 40 0.49 -1.07 6.52
N LEU A 41 -0.33 -0.03 6.65
CA LEU A 41 -1.79 -0.15 6.73
C LEU A 41 -2.38 -0.81 5.49
N TYR A 42 -1.97 -0.38 4.30
CA TYR A 42 -2.42 -0.93 3.02
C TYR A 42 -2.09 -2.42 2.87
N ASN A 43 -0.88 -2.83 3.28
CA ASN A 43 -0.37 -4.18 3.09
C ASN A 43 -0.83 -5.17 4.17
N GLN A 44 -0.91 -4.73 5.43
CA GLN A 44 -1.12 -5.65 6.56
C GLN A 44 -2.53 -5.59 7.13
N TYR A 45 -3.24 -4.46 6.99
CA TYR A 45 -4.48 -4.21 7.71
C TYR A 45 -5.68 -3.93 6.82
N ARG A 46 -5.50 -3.36 5.62
CA ARG A 46 -6.59 -3.05 4.68
C ARG A 46 -7.04 -4.30 3.94
N PRO A 47 -8.29 -4.77 4.11
CA PRO A 47 -8.86 -5.83 3.28
C PRO A 47 -9.15 -5.32 1.87
N HIS A 48 -8.86 -6.13 0.85
CA HIS A 48 -9.12 -5.76 -0.55
C HIS A 48 -10.21 -6.65 -1.13
N LEU A 49 -11.21 -6.04 -1.77
CA LEU A 49 -12.29 -6.77 -2.45
C LEU A 49 -11.74 -7.72 -3.52
N ALA A 50 -10.75 -7.25 -4.31
CA ALA A 50 -10.07 -8.07 -5.32
C ALA A 50 -9.32 -9.27 -4.73
N LEU A 51 -8.99 -9.23 -3.44
CA LEU A 51 -8.31 -10.30 -2.70
C LEU A 51 -9.28 -11.11 -1.82
N LYS A 52 -10.60 -11.09 -2.12
CA LYS A 52 -11.63 -11.77 -1.32
C LYS A 52 -11.61 -11.35 0.16
N LEU A 53 -11.46 -10.05 0.41
CA LEU A 53 -11.33 -9.44 1.75
C LEU A 53 -10.08 -9.88 2.52
N LYS A 54 -9.04 -10.38 1.84
CA LYS A 54 -7.71 -10.56 2.41
C LYS A 54 -6.85 -9.32 2.24
N THR A 55 -5.82 -9.22 3.05
CA THR A 55 -4.79 -8.18 2.92
C THR A 55 -3.70 -8.64 1.93
N PRO A 56 -2.94 -7.72 1.31
CA PRO A 56 -1.85 -8.09 0.42
C PRO A 56 -0.81 -8.97 1.11
N GLY A 57 -0.50 -8.68 2.38
CA GLY A 57 0.39 -9.49 3.22
C GLY A 57 -0.12 -10.92 3.38
N GLN A 58 -1.41 -11.10 3.71
CA GLN A 58 -2.02 -12.43 3.84
C GLN A 58 -1.93 -13.25 2.54
N VAL A 59 -2.11 -12.60 1.38
CA VAL A 59 -2.01 -13.29 0.09
C VAL A 59 -0.56 -13.59 -0.30
N HIS A 60 0.37 -12.71 0.07
CA HIS A 60 1.79 -12.90 -0.19
C HIS A 60 2.35 -14.06 0.66
N GLU A 61 2.05 -14.10 1.95
CA GLU A 61 2.45 -15.18 2.86
C GLU A 61 1.85 -16.53 2.45
N GLN A 62 0.61 -16.57 1.95
CA GLN A 62 0.00 -17.79 1.42
C GLN A 62 0.64 -18.32 0.13
N LYS A 63 1.37 -17.47 -0.61
CA LYS A 63 2.05 -17.85 -1.86
C LYS A 63 3.45 -18.40 -1.63
N ILE A 64 4.03 -18.20 -0.45
CA ILE A 64 5.31 -18.80 -0.06
C ILE A 64 4.97 -20.04 0.78
N PRO A 65 4.99 -21.26 0.22
CA PRO A 65 4.89 -22.44 1.06
C PRO A 65 6.04 -22.38 2.07
N VAL A 66 5.70 -22.46 3.35
CA VAL A 66 6.69 -22.68 4.42
C VAL A 66 7.39 -24.00 4.06
N ILE A 67 8.65 -23.89 3.63
CA ILE A 67 9.56 -25.01 3.40
C ILE A 67 9.98 -25.62 4.73
#